data_AF-A0A3D9IJE0-F1
#
_entry.id   AF-A0A3D9IJE0-F1
#
_cell.length_a   1.000
_cell.length_b   1.000
_cell.length_c   1.000
_cell.angle_alpha   90.00
_cell.angle_beta   90.00
_cell.angle_gamma   90.00
#
_symmetry.space_group_name_H-M   'P 1'
#
loop_
_entity.id
_entity.type
_entity.pdbx_description
1 polymer ?
#
loop_
_entity_poly.entity_id
_entity_poly.type
_entity_poly.pdbx_seq_one_letter_code
_entity_poly.pdbx_strand_id
1 'polypeptide(L)'
;MEREEKLEAKFETAKTPAVGQSRVLTNADIESLWGGIDPLFAPDRAVDAVQSVLPQDEYERLFPNRIGSEGWHEFSVHLSHYRIDQTDYYSYANLLAAVAEVANIKYKVEYRQDNSESKRIFRLDKQARTETLIYQAADFYSSSGTTTSIAAIVSQTVDFGSFIKEGSDLQRKRELAAFLANISHETGEGTATSSGDLRAWGLYWNEEIAYRNATGSKYVEENDHFPPVQGKSYHGRGPIQLSWNYNYGLISAIIYGSKDPLLQQPELIVEDGKLGFMTAILFWMTPQSPKPSAHDVMVGNWTPSEANKAKGLTPAGFGITIMIINGNLEGNLDESDRRIARRVAFYREIAAQMGVSIEGEKVNTLGMRPF
;
A
#
# COMPACT_ATOMS: atom_id res chain seq x y z
N MET A 1 -11.28 38.58 -12.36
CA MET A 1 -10.63 37.87 -11.24
C MET A 1 -11.64 37.26 -10.28
N GLU A 2 -12.08 37.89 -9.18
CA GLU A 2 -12.87 37.18 -8.15
C GLU A 2 -14.21 36.57 -8.66
N ARG A 3 -14.88 37.23 -9.61
CA ARG A 3 -16.10 36.70 -10.26
C ARG A 3 -15.81 35.59 -11.27
N GLU A 4 -14.65 35.61 -11.93
CA GLU A 4 -14.21 34.58 -12.89
C GLU A 4 -13.72 33.34 -12.15
N GLU A 5 -12.97 33.50 -11.05
CA GLU A 5 -12.52 32.40 -10.19
C GLU A 5 -13.71 31.69 -9.52
N LYS A 6 -14.72 32.45 -9.05
CA LYS A 6 -15.99 31.88 -8.56
C LYS A 6 -16.80 31.18 -9.65
N LEU A 7 -16.66 31.58 -10.92
CA LEU A 7 -17.28 30.89 -12.05
C LEU A 7 -16.51 29.59 -12.35
N GLU A 8 -15.18 29.64 -12.42
CA GLU A 8 -14.31 28.50 -12.73
C GLU A 8 -14.42 27.39 -11.68
N ALA A 9 -14.44 27.75 -10.40
CA ALA A 9 -14.73 26.81 -9.31
C ALA A 9 -16.14 26.19 -9.43
N LYS A 10 -17.16 26.96 -9.82
CA LYS A 10 -18.51 26.44 -10.09
C LYS A 10 -18.55 25.53 -11.32
N PHE A 11 -17.78 25.83 -12.36
CA PHE A 11 -17.71 25.03 -13.59
C PHE A 11 -16.95 23.72 -13.39
N GLU A 12 -15.85 23.71 -12.62
CA GLU A 12 -15.18 22.46 -12.22
C GLU A 12 -16.05 21.60 -11.31
N THR A 13 -16.73 22.22 -10.33
CA THR A 13 -17.65 21.49 -9.43
C THR A 13 -18.79 20.83 -10.21
N ALA A 14 -19.31 21.48 -11.24
CA ALA A 14 -20.41 20.93 -12.05
C ALA A 14 -20.00 19.75 -12.96
N LYS A 15 -18.70 19.57 -13.24
CA LYS A 15 -18.18 18.47 -14.06
C LYS A 15 -17.61 17.31 -13.25
N THR A 16 -17.35 17.51 -11.96
CA THR A 16 -16.75 16.51 -11.07
C THR A 16 -17.87 15.70 -10.39
N PRO A 17 -17.82 14.36 -10.39
CA PRO A 17 -18.81 13.55 -9.68
C PRO A 17 -18.76 13.84 -8.16
N ALA A 18 -19.86 13.64 -7.45
CA ALA A 18 -19.83 13.69 -5.98
C ALA A 18 -19.00 12.51 -5.41
N VAL A 19 -18.57 12.61 -4.15
CA VAL A 19 -17.82 11.52 -3.49
C VAL A 19 -18.65 10.23 -3.50
N GLY A 20 -18.06 9.13 -3.99
CA GLY A 20 -18.70 7.83 -4.20
C GLY A 20 -19.46 7.70 -5.53
N GLN A 21 -19.59 8.78 -6.31
CA GLN A 21 -20.19 8.73 -7.64
C GLN A 21 -19.15 8.54 -8.73
N SER A 22 -19.59 7.93 -9.83
CA SER A 22 -18.74 7.58 -10.96
C SER A 22 -19.23 8.21 -12.26
N ARG A 23 -18.32 8.41 -13.21
CA ARG A 23 -18.60 8.78 -14.59
C ARG A 23 -17.80 7.93 -15.56
N VAL A 24 -18.39 7.60 -16.71
CA VAL A 24 -17.68 6.93 -17.81
C VAL A 24 -16.97 7.98 -18.65
N LEU A 25 -15.69 7.77 -18.93
CA LEU A 25 -14.83 8.67 -19.69
C LEU A 25 -14.65 8.18 -21.13
N THR A 26 -14.54 9.14 -22.06
CA THR A 26 -14.03 8.84 -23.41
C THR A 26 -12.52 8.64 -23.37
N ASN A 27 -11.93 8.07 -24.43
CA ASN A 27 -10.47 7.95 -24.52
C ASN A 27 -9.78 9.32 -24.51
N ALA A 28 -10.40 10.35 -25.10
CA ALA A 28 -9.88 11.72 -25.07
C ALA A 28 -9.91 12.32 -23.66
N ASP A 29 -10.95 12.02 -22.88
CA ASP A 29 -11.02 12.44 -21.47
C ASP A 29 -9.94 11.74 -20.64
N ILE A 30 -9.69 10.44 -20.86
CA ILE A 30 -8.63 9.70 -20.16
C ILE A 30 -7.25 10.28 -20.50
N GLU A 31 -6.99 10.58 -21.77
CA GLU A 31 -5.72 11.19 -22.18
C GLU A 31 -5.50 12.54 -21.47
N SER A 32 -6.53 13.40 -21.48
CA SER A 32 -6.48 14.74 -20.90
C SER A 32 -6.42 14.75 -19.37
N LEU A 33 -7.20 13.90 -18.70
CA LEU A 33 -7.39 13.95 -17.23
C LEU A 33 -6.47 13.01 -16.46
N TRP A 34 -5.94 11.96 -17.11
CA TRP A 34 -5.17 10.88 -16.48
C TRP A 34 -3.81 10.63 -17.13
N GLY A 35 -3.47 11.38 -18.19
CA GLY A 35 -2.25 11.15 -18.98
C GLY A 35 -2.29 9.82 -19.73
N GLY A 36 -3.49 9.35 -20.09
CA GLY A 36 -3.68 8.12 -20.83
C GLY A 36 -3.59 6.84 -19.97
N ILE A 37 -3.68 5.71 -20.67
CA ILE A 37 -3.48 4.36 -20.12
C ILE A 37 -2.26 3.78 -20.82
N ASP A 38 -1.20 3.51 -20.05
CA ASP A 38 0.00 2.88 -20.60
C ASP A 38 -0.26 1.38 -20.82
N PRO A 39 -0.21 0.86 -22.07
CA PRO A 39 -0.40 -0.56 -22.34
C PRO A 39 0.68 -1.44 -21.70
N LEU A 40 1.85 -0.89 -21.36
CA LEU A 40 2.86 -1.62 -20.59
C LEU A 40 2.39 -1.88 -19.16
N PHE A 41 1.49 -1.08 -18.60
CA PHE A 41 0.92 -1.27 -17.27
C PHE A 41 -0.42 -2.02 -17.30
N ALA A 42 -0.70 -2.76 -18.36
CA ALA A 42 -1.87 -3.63 -18.45
C ALA A 42 -1.77 -4.84 -17.49
N PRO A 43 -2.89 -5.42 -17.03
CA PRO A 43 -2.91 -6.53 -16.08
C PRO A 43 -2.04 -7.74 -16.45
N ASP A 44 -2.07 -8.16 -17.71
CA ASP A 44 -1.25 -9.26 -18.24
C ASP A 44 0.26 -8.92 -18.14
N ARG A 45 0.63 -7.69 -18.47
CA ARG A 45 2.02 -7.21 -18.39
C ARG A 45 2.52 -7.04 -16.96
N ALA A 46 1.63 -6.68 -16.03
CA ALA A 46 1.95 -6.64 -14.61
C ALA A 46 2.22 -8.05 -14.05
N VAL A 47 1.40 -9.04 -14.43
CA VAL A 47 1.61 -10.45 -14.08
C VAL A 47 2.92 -10.99 -14.67
N ASP A 48 3.17 -10.76 -15.96
CA ASP A 48 4.40 -11.16 -16.65
C ASP A 48 5.65 -10.64 -15.90
N ALA A 49 5.61 -9.40 -15.41
CA ALA A 49 6.72 -8.80 -14.69
C ALA A 49 7.00 -9.51 -13.36
N VAL A 50 5.97 -9.91 -12.61
CA VAL A 50 6.13 -10.66 -11.36
C VAL A 50 6.70 -12.03 -11.64
N GLN A 51 6.13 -12.75 -12.61
CA GLN A 51 6.58 -14.08 -12.98
C GLN A 51 8.04 -14.11 -13.48
N SER A 52 8.45 -13.07 -14.20
CA SER A 52 9.83 -12.95 -14.70
C SER A 52 10.84 -12.69 -13.58
N VAL A 53 10.43 -12.05 -12.48
CA VAL A 53 11.32 -11.63 -11.39
C VAL A 53 11.27 -12.59 -10.20
N LEU A 54 10.14 -13.25 -10.01
CA LEU A 54 9.88 -14.22 -8.95
C LEU A 54 9.04 -15.37 -9.51
N PRO A 55 9.68 -16.38 -10.13
CA PRO A 55 9.02 -17.62 -10.53
C PRO A 55 8.32 -18.32 -9.36
N GLN A 56 7.30 -19.12 -9.67
CA GLN A 56 6.48 -19.79 -8.64
C GLN A 56 7.29 -20.68 -7.69
N ASP A 57 8.25 -21.43 -8.22
CA ASP A 57 9.10 -22.33 -7.42
C ASP A 57 10.06 -21.55 -6.50
N GLU A 58 10.47 -20.35 -6.89
CA GLU A 58 11.23 -19.45 -6.02
C GLU A 58 10.32 -18.85 -4.93
N TYR A 59 9.09 -18.45 -5.28
CA TYR A 59 8.10 -17.98 -4.30
C TYR A 59 7.80 -19.04 -3.24
N GLU A 60 7.57 -20.29 -3.67
CA GLU A 60 7.28 -21.40 -2.77
C GLU A 60 8.47 -21.75 -1.87
N ARG A 61 9.71 -21.64 -2.39
CA ARG A 61 10.94 -21.80 -1.60
C ARG A 61 11.17 -20.68 -0.59
N LEU A 62 10.77 -19.45 -0.92
CA LEU A 62 10.86 -18.31 -0.01
C LEU A 62 9.86 -18.43 1.15
N PHE A 63 8.66 -18.95 0.88
CA PHE A 63 7.56 -18.98 1.85
C PHE A 63 6.97 -20.38 2.04
N PRO A 64 7.78 -21.38 2.48
CA PRO A 64 7.34 -22.76 2.57
C PRO A 64 6.28 -22.96 3.66
N ASN A 65 6.29 -22.15 4.73
CA ASN A 65 5.35 -22.26 5.86
C ASN A 65 4.31 -21.13 5.90
N ARG A 66 4.00 -20.50 4.76
CA ARG A 66 2.93 -19.49 4.69
C ARG A 66 1.56 -20.09 5.01
N ILE A 67 0.64 -19.30 5.56
CA ILE A 67 -0.63 -19.81 6.08
C ILE A 67 -1.44 -20.61 5.05
N GLY A 68 -1.67 -21.90 5.36
CA GLY A 68 -2.37 -22.86 4.51
C GLY A 68 -1.53 -23.57 3.44
N SER A 69 -0.20 -23.37 3.43
CA SER A 69 0.71 -24.23 2.65
C SER A 69 0.86 -25.61 3.30
N GLU A 70 1.43 -26.56 2.57
CA GLU A 70 1.78 -27.89 3.08
C GLU A 70 2.67 -27.79 4.34
N GLY A 71 3.77 -27.04 4.26
CA GLY A 71 4.67 -26.83 5.41
C GLY A 71 3.99 -26.16 6.61
N TRP A 72 3.04 -25.26 6.36
CA TRP A 72 2.24 -24.68 7.44
C TRP A 72 1.35 -25.72 8.10
N HIS A 73 0.69 -26.59 7.33
CA HIS A 73 -0.16 -27.64 7.90
C HIS A 73 0.66 -28.64 8.71
N GLU A 74 1.81 -29.09 8.20
CA GLU A 74 2.72 -30.00 8.89
C GLU A 74 3.19 -29.43 10.23
N PHE A 75 3.59 -28.16 10.25
CA PHE A 75 4.02 -27.50 11.47
C PHE A 75 2.87 -27.21 12.43
N SER A 76 1.75 -26.72 11.91
CA SER A 76 0.69 -26.14 12.72
C SER A 76 -0.29 -27.16 13.28
N VAL A 77 -0.33 -28.41 12.78
CA VAL A 77 -1.33 -29.43 13.15
C VAL A 77 -1.50 -29.66 14.66
N HIS A 78 -0.48 -29.36 15.46
CA HIS A 78 -0.51 -29.49 16.92
C HIS A 78 -0.74 -28.17 17.68
N LEU A 79 -0.91 -27.05 16.98
CA LEU A 79 -1.06 -25.72 17.53
C LEU A 79 -2.54 -25.33 17.62
N SER A 80 -2.88 -24.52 18.62
CA SER A 80 -4.28 -24.17 18.93
C SER A 80 -4.99 -23.34 17.85
N HIS A 81 -4.24 -22.66 16.98
CA HIS A 81 -4.78 -21.86 15.88
C HIS A 81 -4.95 -22.64 14.57
N TYR A 82 -4.60 -23.93 14.55
CA TYR A 82 -4.72 -24.76 13.36
C TYR A 82 -6.17 -24.92 12.91
N ARG A 83 -6.35 -24.90 11.59
CA ARG A 83 -7.62 -25.25 10.95
C ARG A 83 -7.30 -26.21 9.80
N ILE A 84 -7.98 -27.36 9.79
CA ILE A 84 -7.77 -28.42 8.79
C ILE A 84 -8.16 -27.95 7.38
N ASP A 85 -9.08 -26.99 7.30
CA ASP A 85 -9.63 -26.38 6.08
C ASP A 85 -8.96 -25.06 5.72
N GLN A 86 -7.87 -24.67 6.40
CA GLN A 86 -7.11 -23.47 6.07
C GLN A 86 -6.51 -23.60 4.67
N THR A 87 -7.05 -22.87 3.70
CA THR A 87 -6.48 -22.80 2.34
C THR A 87 -5.20 -21.96 2.32
N ASP A 88 -4.35 -22.17 1.31
CA ASP A 88 -3.15 -21.36 1.02
C ASP A 88 -3.55 -19.91 0.68
N TYR A 89 -3.71 -19.10 1.73
CA TYR A 89 -4.17 -17.72 1.65
C TYR A 89 -3.15 -16.87 0.90
N TYR A 90 -1.86 -17.08 1.19
CA TYR A 90 -0.77 -16.40 0.50
C TYR A 90 -0.27 -17.19 -0.72
N SER A 91 -1.15 -17.89 -1.43
CA SER A 91 -0.72 -18.62 -2.63
C SER A 91 -0.14 -17.69 -3.70
N TYR A 92 0.78 -18.22 -4.51
CA TYR A 92 1.31 -17.50 -5.67
C TYR A 92 0.19 -17.07 -6.64
N ALA A 93 -0.85 -17.90 -6.78
CA ALA A 93 -2.03 -17.57 -7.58
C ALA A 93 -2.76 -16.33 -7.06
N ASN A 94 -2.94 -16.21 -5.73
CA ASN A 94 -3.54 -15.03 -5.12
C ASN A 94 -2.68 -13.77 -5.30
N LEU A 95 -1.34 -13.89 -5.24
CA LEU A 95 -0.42 -12.79 -5.54
C LEU A 95 -0.59 -12.31 -6.99
N LEU A 96 -0.56 -13.21 -7.97
CA LEU A 96 -0.72 -12.85 -9.38
C LEU A 96 -2.10 -12.27 -9.68
N ALA A 97 -3.16 -12.84 -9.10
CA ALA A 97 -4.52 -12.33 -9.24
C ALA A 97 -4.66 -10.92 -8.65
N ALA A 98 -4.03 -10.65 -7.50
CA ALA A 98 -4.02 -9.33 -6.88
C ALA A 98 -3.29 -8.32 -7.75
N VAL A 99 -2.12 -8.69 -8.29
CA VAL A 99 -1.33 -7.85 -9.21
C VAL A 99 -2.14 -7.50 -10.46
N ALA A 100 -2.82 -8.47 -11.08
CA ALA A 100 -3.67 -8.23 -12.23
C ALA A 100 -4.82 -7.26 -11.90
N GLU A 101 -5.49 -7.46 -10.76
CA GLU A 101 -6.64 -6.64 -10.35
C GLU A 101 -6.22 -5.19 -10.05
N VAL A 102 -5.17 -4.98 -9.24
CA VAL A 102 -4.70 -3.62 -8.93
C VAL A 102 -4.13 -2.96 -10.18
N ALA A 103 -3.48 -3.70 -11.08
CA ALA A 103 -2.97 -3.17 -12.33
C ALA A 103 -4.07 -2.64 -13.26
N ASN A 104 -5.36 -2.92 -13.03
CA ASN A 104 -6.46 -2.29 -13.75
C ASN A 104 -6.86 -0.90 -13.17
N ILE A 105 -6.22 -0.44 -12.10
CA ILE A 105 -6.62 0.77 -11.37
C ILE A 105 -5.54 1.85 -11.51
N LYS A 106 -5.96 3.08 -11.81
CA LYS A 106 -5.15 4.29 -11.55
C LYS A 106 -5.73 5.04 -10.37
N TYR A 107 -4.86 5.69 -9.63
CA TYR A 107 -5.16 6.55 -8.50
C TYR A 107 -4.64 7.96 -8.80
N LYS A 108 -5.41 8.99 -8.46
CA LYS A 108 -4.97 10.38 -8.62
C LYS A 108 -5.33 11.17 -7.40
N VAL A 109 -4.34 11.87 -6.84
CA VAL A 109 -4.54 12.87 -5.80
C VAL A 109 -4.29 14.25 -6.39
N GLU A 110 -5.24 15.14 -6.17
CA GLU A 110 -5.14 16.55 -6.52
C GLU A 110 -5.25 17.37 -5.24
N TYR A 111 -4.27 18.22 -4.98
CA TYR A 111 -4.22 19.02 -3.75
C TYR A 111 -3.89 20.48 -4.05
N ARG A 112 -4.27 21.37 -3.14
CA ARG A 112 -3.95 22.80 -3.24
C ARG A 112 -2.48 23.02 -2.95
N GLN A 113 -1.82 23.81 -3.79
CA GLN A 113 -0.37 24.04 -3.71
C GLN A 113 0.10 24.57 -2.34
N ASP A 114 -0.75 25.33 -1.64
CA ASP A 114 -0.50 25.91 -0.32
C ASP A 114 -0.92 25.01 0.84
N ASN A 115 -1.76 23.99 0.61
CA ASN A 115 -2.24 23.06 1.62
C ASN A 115 -2.50 21.66 1.02
N SER A 116 -1.57 20.73 1.25
CA SER A 116 -1.68 19.35 0.78
C SER A 116 -2.85 18.56 1.38
N GLU A 117 -3.41 18.99 2.52
CA GLU A 117 -4.58 18.34 3.13
C GLU A 117 -5.90 18.81 2.52
N SER A 118 -5.90 19.99 1.88
CA SER A 118 -7.01 20.39 1.01
C SER A 118 -6.88 19.67 -0.32
N LYS A 119 -7.37 18.42 -0.35
CA LYS A 119 -7.20 17.49 -1.45
C LYS A 119 -8.49 16.81 -1.90
N ARG A 120 -8.47 16.30 -3.12
CA ARG A 120 -9.46 15.38 -3.67
C ARG A 120 -8.75 14.20 -4.30
N ILE A 121 -9.38 13.03 -4.24
CA ILE A 121 -8.77 11.77 -4.69
C ILE A 121 -9.75 11.05 -5.61
N PHE A 122 -9.23 10.58 -6.72
CA PHE A 122 -9.96 9.81 -7.71
C PHE A 122 -9.35 8.43 -7.90
N ARG A 123 -10.18 7.47 -8.31
CA ARG A 123 -9.74 6.25 -8.98
C ARG A 123 -10.24 6.21 -10.43
N LEU A 124 -9.50 5.54 -11.30
CA LEU A 124 -9.94 5.15 -12.63
C LEU A 124 -9.86 3.63 -12.74
N ASP A 125 -11.00 3.00 -13.06
CA ASP A 125 -11.02 1.65 -13.62
C ASP A 125 -10.66 1.74 -15.11
N LYS A 126 -9.48 1.22 -15.49
CA LYS A 126 -8.94 1.37 -16.85
C LYS A 126 -9.79 0.62 -17.87
N GLN A 127 -10.20 -0.60 -17.57
CA GLN A 127 -11.02 -1.44 -18.44
C GLN A 127 -12.43 -0.87 -18.60
N ALA A 128 -13.08 -0.50 -17.50
CA ALA A 128 -14.43 0.07 -17.53
C ALA A 128 -14.45 1.52 -18.01
N ARG A 129 -13.28 2.19 -18.03
CA ARG A 129 -13.11 3.63 -18.28
C ARG A 129 -13.97 4.48 -17.34
N THR A 130 -14.06 4.03 -16.09
CA THR A 130 -14.92 4.63 -15.08
C THR A 130 -14.07 5.36 -14.06
N GLU A 131 -14.24 6.68 -13.99
CA GLU A 131 -13.64 7.51 -12.95
C GLU A 131 -14.61 7.65 -11.77
N THR A 132 -14.12 7.48 -10.56
CA THR A 132 -14.87 7.71 -9.31
C THR A 132 -14.13 8.72 -8.45
N LEU A 133 -14.83 9.75 -7.96
CA LEU A 133 -14.30 10.60 -6.88
C LEU A 133 -14.45 9.85 -5.56
N ILE A 134 -13.34 9.49 -4.91
CA ILE A 134 -13.35 8.65 -3.70
C ILE A 134 -13.12 9.43 -2.41
N TYR A 135 -12.60 10.64 -2.49
CA TYR A 135 -12.42 11.54 -1.36
C TYR A 135 -12.40 13.00 -1.82
N GLN A 136 -12.94 13.91 -1.00
CA GLN A 136 -12.78 15.35 -1.17
C GLN A 136 -12.82 16.06 0.18
N ALA A 137 -11.79 16.86 0.46
CA ALA A 137 -11.77 17.74 1.62
C ALA A 137 -12.87 18.82 1.49
N ALA A 138 -13.52 19.14 2.61
CA ALA A 138 -14.62 20.11 2.62
C ALA A 138 -14.19 21.51 2.19
N ASP A 139 -12.91 21.84 2.40
CA ASP A 139 -12.31 23.13 2.07
C ASP A 139 -11.71 23.19 0.65
N PHE A 140 -11.79 22.12 -0.15
CA PHE A 140 -11.10 22.03 -1.45
C PHE A 140 -11.44 23.17 -2.43
N TYR A 141 -12.66 23.72 -2.37
CA TYR A 141 -13.10 24.85 -3.19
C TYR A 141 -13.22 26.17 -2.41
N SER A 142 -12.68 26.22 -1.19
CA SER A 142 -12.68 27.42 -0.36
C SER A 142 -11.34 28.16 -0.50
N SER A 143 -11.36 29.49 -0.50
CA SER A 143 -10.13 30.28 -0.42
C SER A 143 -9.60 30.25 1.02
N SER A 144 -8.26 30.24 1.19
CA SER A 144 -7.66 30.40 2.51
C SER A 144 -8.01 31.79 3.05
N GLY A 145 -8.32 31.91 4.34
CA GLY A 145 -8.89 33.14 4.95
C GLY A 145 -8.02 34.41 4.85
N THR A 146 -6.84 34.34 4.23
CA THR A 146 -5.92 35.44 3.96
C THR A 146 -5.89 35.88 2.49
N THR A 147 -6.56 35.17 1.58
CA THR A 147 -6.60 35.49 0.14
C THR A 147 -8.01 35.36 -0.45
N THR A 148 -8.30 36.16 -1.48
CA THR A 148 -9.55 36.07 -2.27
C THR A 148 -9.49 35.05 -3.41
N SER A 149 -8.30 34.52 -3.73
CA SER A 149 -8.08 33.55 -4.81
C SER A 149 -7.83 32.14 -4.26
N ILE A 150 -8.29 31.12 -4.98
CA ILE A 150 -8.06 29.71 -4.63
C ILE A 150 -6.69 29.29 -5.19
N ALA A 151 -5.86 28.65 -4.37
CA ALA A 151 -4.54 28.19 -4.82
C ALA A 151 -4.61 27.17 -5.97
N ALA A 152 -3.56 27.15 -6.79
CA ALA A 152 -3.45 26.23 -7.92
C ALA A 152 -3.50 24.77 -7.46
N ILE A 153 -4.00 23.89 -8.34
CA ILE A 153 -4.04 22.44 -8.11
C ILE A 153 -2.71 21.84 -8.55
N VAL A 154 -2.13 21.02 -7.68
CA VAL A 154 -1.05 20.09 -8.02
C VAL A 154 -1.65 18.70 -8.10
N SER A 155 -1.30 17.96 -9.14
CA SER A 155 -1.82 16.61 -9.41
C SER A 155 -0.70 15.59 -9.38
N GLN A 156 -0.93 14.47 -8.70
CA GLN A 156 -0.07 13.30 -8.71
C GLN A 156 -0.91 12.08 -9.07
N THR A 157 -0.49 11.35 -10.11
CA THR A 157 -1.15 10.13 -10.58
C THR A 157 -0.25 8.94 -10.33
N VAL A 158 -0.84 7.85 -9.84
CA VAL A 158 -0.22 6.54 -9.65
C VAL A 158 -0.96 5.56 -10.55
N ASP A 159 -0.25 4.85 -11.41
CA ASP A 159 -0.78 3.71 -12.15
C ASP A 159 -0.34 2.44 -11.43
N PHE A 160 -1.25 1.72 -10.78
CA PHE A 160 -0.85 0.57 -9.96
C PHE A 160 -0.28 -0.59 -10.80
N GLY A 161 -0.46 -0.56 -12.13
CA GLY A 161 0.22 -1.48 -13.03
C GLY A 161 1.71 -1.19 -13.22
N SER A 162 2.24 -0.13 -12.61
CA SER A 162 3.67 0.20 -12.59
C SER A 162 4.44 -0.52 -11.46
N PHE A 163 3.74 -1.19 -10.53
CA PHE A 163 4.36 -1.99 -9.47
C PHE A 163 5.38 -2.96 -10.11
N ILE A 164 6.62 -2.92 -9.62
CA ILE A 164 7.78 -3.68 -10.13
C ILE A 164 8.07 -3.51 -11.64
N LYS A 165 7.67 -2.39 -12.24
CA LYS A 165 7.80 -2.13 -13.68
C LYS A 165 8.46 -0.80 -14.04
N GLU A 166 8.95 -0.06 -13.05
CA GLU A 166 9.69 1.18 -13.25
C GLU A 166 11.17 1.05 -12.83
N GLY A 167 12.00 1.92 -13.39
CA GLY A 167 13.45 1.88 -13.18
C GLY A 167 14.14 0.71 -13.89
N SER A 168 15.40 0.47 -13.49
CA SER A 168 16.23 -0.63 -13.98
C SER A 168 15.75 -2.00 -13.46
N ASP A 169 16.16 -3.08 -14.13
CA ASP A 169 15.91 -4.47 -13.70
C ASP A 169 16.34 -4.70 -12.24
N LEU A 170 17.49 -4.11 -11.86
CA LEU A 170 17.98 -4.17 -10.49
C LEU A 170 17.01 -3.47 -9.51
N GLN A 171 16.49 -2.30 -9.86
CA GLN A 171 15.52 -1.58 -9.03
C GLN A 171 14.21 -2.35 -8.89
N ARG A 172 13.71 -2.97 -9.97
CA ARG A 172 12.48 -3.78 -9.94
C ARG A 172 12.61 -5.00 -9.04
N LYS A 173 13.74 -5.72 -9.13
CA LYS A 173 14.04 -6.85 -8.22
C LYS A 173 14.20 -6.38 -6.77
N ARG A 174 14.90 -5.26 -6.56
CA ARG A 174 15.13 -4.67 -5.24
C ARG A 174 13.83 -4.18 -4.59
N GLU A 175 12.94 -3.58 -5.38
CA GLU A 175 11.59 -3.22 -4.94
C GLU A 175 10.82 -4.45 -4.48
N LEU A 176 10.76 -5.51 -5.30
CA LEU A 176 10.04 -6.73 -4.92
C LEU A 176 10.63 -7.37 -3.66
N ALA A 177 11.96 -7.41 -3.53
CA ALA A 177 12.62 -7.89 -2.32
C ALA A 177 12.25 -7.07 -1.08
N ALA A 178 12.20 -5.74 -1.19
CA ALA A 178 11.81 -4.85 -0.10
C ALA A 178 10.34 -4.98 0.28
N PHE A 179 9.45 -5.11 -0.71
CA PHE A 179 8.02 -5.36 -0.50
C PHE A 179 7.80 -6.68 0.26
N LEU A 180 8.37 -7.77 -0.27
CA LEU A 180 8.26 -9.11 0.33
C LEU A 180 8.87 -9.16 1.74
N ALA A 181 9.98 -8.48 1.97
CA ALA A 181 10.62 -8.44 3.28
C ALA A 181 9.77 -7.74 4.34
N ASN A 182 9.14 -6.62 3.97
CA ASN A 182 8.26 -5.90 4.89
C ASN A 182 7.02 -6.72 5.20
N ILE A 183 6.32 -7.27 4.20
CA ILE A 183 5.12 -8.09 4.48
C ILE A 183 5.46 -9.37 5.25
N SER A 184 6.65 -9.93 5.05
CA SER A 184 7.15 -11.09 5.83
C SER A 184 7.39 -10.73 7.29
N HIS A 185 7.91 -9.52 7.56
CA HIS A 185 8.04 -9.02 8.92
C HIS A 185 6.69 -8.86 9.61
N GLU A 186 5.72 -8.23 8.92
CA GLU A 186 4.38 -7.96 9.46
C GLU A 186 3.62 -9.24 9.83
N THR A 187 3.82 -10.31 9.07
CA THR A 187 2.99 -11.52 9.13
C THR A 187 3.70 -12.73 9.74
N GLY A 188 5.01 -12.67 9.95
CA GLY A 188 5.74 -13.90 10.21
C GLY A 188 5.57 -14.44 11.64
N GLU A 189 5.88 -15.72 11.85
CA GLU A 189 5.93 -16.30 13.20
C GLU A 189 7.11 -15.74 14.01
N GLY A 190 6.82 -15.05 15.12
CA GLY A 190 7.77 -14.53 16.09
C GLY A 190 8.55 -15.57 16.90
N THR A 191 8.12 -16.84 17.01
CA THR A 191 8.95 -17.88 17.67
C THR A 191 10.03 -18.49 16.76
N ALA A 192 9.98 -18.20 15.46
CA ALA A 192 10.96 -18.66 14.47
C ALA A 192 12.39 -18.16 14.72
N THR A 193 12.58 -17.11 15.52
CA THR A 193 13.91 -16.66 15.94
C THR A 193 14.67 -17.72 16.75
N SER A 194 13.95 -18.68 17.35
CA SER A 194 14.53 -19.74 18.19
C SER A 194 14.85 -21.03 17.44
N SER A 195 14.25 -21.27 16.26
CA SER A 195 14.36 -22.53 15.51
C SER A 195 15.39 -22.51 14.37
N GLY A 196 16.08 -21.39 14.13
CA GLY A 196 17.29 -21.34 13.30
C GLY A 196 17.09 -20.93 11.85
N ASP A 197 15.86 -20.66 11.40
CA ASP A 197 15.64 -20.05 10.10
C ASP A 197 14.43 -19.11 10.06
N LEU A 198 14.63 -17.83 10.41
CA LEU A 198 13.61 -16.77 10.29
C LEU A 198 12.95 -16.72 8.90
N ARG A 199 13.65 -17.19 7.86
CA ARG A 199 13.33 -17.02 6.45
C ARG A 199 12.09 -17.81 6.05
N ALA A 200 11.92 -19.02 6.60
CA ALA A 200 10.81 -19.91 6.27
C ALA A 200 9.45 -19.45 6.81
N TRP A 201 9.41 -18.38 7.62
CA TRP A 201 8.24 -18.00 8.43
C TRP A 201 7.62 -16.66 8.06
N GLY A 202 8.00 -16.05 6.93
CA GLY A 202 7.21 -14.95 6.36
C GLY A 202 5.82 -15.46 5.96
N LEU A 203 4.82 -14.57 5.97
CA LEU A 203 3.45 -14.87 5.50
C LEU A 203 2.74 -15.95 6.34
N TYR A 204 3.08 -16.08 7.62
CA TYR A 204 2.52 -17.11 8.49
C TYR A 204 1.17 -16.74 9.13
N TRP A 205 0.93 -15.45 9.34
CA TRP A 205 -0.31 -14.90 9.91
C TRP A 205 -0.97 -13.92 8.94
N ASN A 206 -2.29 -14.01 8.78
CA ASN A 206 -3.08 -13.06 7.98
C ASN A 206 -3.94 -12.11 8.84
N GLU A 207 -3.88 -12.22 10.16
CA GLU A 207 -4.62 -11.36 11.10
C GLU A 207 -3.79 -11.17 12.38
N GLU A 208 -3.87 -9.98 12.96
CA GLU A 208 -3.16 -9.62 14.17
C GLU A 208 -3.52 -10.58 15.31
N ILE A 209 -2.52 -11.32 15.78
CA ILE A 209 -2.68 -12.46 16.70
C ILE A 209 -3.51 -12.10 17.94
N ALA A 210 -3.29 -10.90 18.49
CA ALA A 210 -3.93 -10.40 19.70
C ALA A 210 -5.45 -10.17 19.55
N TYR A 211 -5.95 -10.05 18.32
CA TYR A 211 -7.33 -9.63 18.06
C TYR A 211 -8.19 -10.60 17.25
N ARG A 212 -7.64 -11.74 16.79
CA ARG A 212 -8.38 -12.78 16.02
C ARG A 212 -9.68 -13.28 16.65
N ASN A 213 -9.76 -13.26 17.98
CA ASN A 213 -10.94 -13.67 18.75
C ASN A 213 -11.40 -12.58 19.73
N ALA A 214 -10.96 -11.34 19.55
CA ALA A 214 -11.29 -10.27 20.48
C ALA A 214 -12.71 -9.75 20.24
N THR A 215 -13.45 -9.55 21.32
CA THR A 215 -14.82 -9.01 21.29
C THR A 215 -14.86 -7.47 21.32
N GLY A 216 -13.73 -6.81 21.08
CA GLY A 216 -13.57 -5.36 21.21
C GLY A 216 -13.15 -4.65 19.93
N SER A 217 -13.67 -3.43 19.72
CA SER A 217 -13.22 -2.54 18.66
C SER A 217 -11.84 -1.96 18.97
N LYS A 218 -10.90 -2.14 18.04
CA LYS A 218 -9.53 -1.61 18.10
C LYS A 218 -9.18 -0.91 16.80
N TYR A 219 -8.21 0.01 16.89
CA TYR A 219 -7.79 0.85 15.77
C TYR A 219 -8.97 1.63 15.16
N VAL A 220 -9.76 2.22 16.05
CA VAL A 220 -10.92 3.02 15.71
C VAL A 220 -10.58 4.47 16.04
N GLU A 221 -10.69 5.32 15.03
CA GLU A 221 -10.49 6.76 15.12
C GLU A 221 -11.70 7.47 14.50
N GLU A 222 -12.20 8.51 15.17
CA GLU A 222 -13.23 9.36 14.59
C GLU A 222 -12.70 10.02 13.31
N ASN A 223 -13.41 9.84 12.21
CA ASN A 223 -12.99 10.34 10.90
C ASN A 223 -14.22 10.62 10.04
N ASP A 224 -14.37 11.86 9.58
CA ASP A 224 -15.57 12.27 8.83
C ASP A 224 -15.70 11.57 7.47
N HIS A 225 -14.57 11.29 6.81
CA HIS A 225 -14.56 10.69 5.48
C HIS A 225 -14.62 9.17 5.51
N PHE A 226 -14.00 8.56 6.51
CA PHE A 226 -13.92 7.11 6.70
C PHE A 226 -14.40 6.72 8.10
N PRO A 227 -15.67 6.99 8.43
CA PRO A 227 -16.18 6.79 9.79
C PRO A 227 -16.11 5.31 10.17
N PRO A 228 -15.68 5.01 11.40
CA PRO A 228 -15.68 3.64 11.89
C PRO A 228 -17.11 3.12 12.04
N VAL A 229 -17.32 1.84 11.71
CA VAL A 229 -18.61 1.16 11.90
C VAL A 229 -18.67 0.58 13.31
N GLN A 230 -19.78 0.85 14.01
CA GLN A 230 -19.99 0.33 15.37
C GLN A 230 -19.82 -1.19 15.43
N GLY A 231 -19.07 -1.67 16.41
CA GLY A 231 -18.81 -3.10 16.61
C GLY A 231 -17.76 -3.71 15.69
N LYS A 232 -17.21 -2.94 14.72
CA LYS A 232 -16.10 -3.37 13.89
C LYS A 232 -14.75 -2.99 14.50
N SER A 233 -13.72 -3.75 14.12
CA SER A 233 -12.35 -3.62 14.61
C SER A 233 -11.43 -3.62 13.40
N TYR A 234 -10.56 -2.60 13.31
CA TYR A 234 -9.69 -2.37 12.15
C TYR A 234 -8.24 -2.68 12.49
N HIS A 235 -8.02 -3.77 13.23
CA HIS A 235 -6.69 -4.28 13.55
C HIS A 235 -6.00 -4.88 12.33
N GLY A 236 -4.72 -5.24 12.48
CA GLY A 236 -3.89 -5.70 11.38
C GLY A 236 -4.47 -6.90 10.65
N ARG A 237 -4.70 -6.76 9.34
CA ARG A 237 -5.10 -7.87 8.45
C ARG A 237 -4.29 -7.87 7.16
N GLY A 238 -4.14 -9.06 6.59
CA GLY A 238 -3.44 -9.26 5.33
C GLY A 238 -1.91 -9.04 5.44
N PRO A 239 -1.22 -9.05 4.28
CA PRO A 239 0.24 -9.03 4.22
C PRO A 239 0.89 -7.77 4.81
N ILE A 240 0.24 -6.61 4.72
CA ILE A 240 0.78 -5.35 5.27
C ILE A 240 0.23 -5.03 6.67
N GLN A 241 -0.51 -5.96 7.29
CA GLN A 241 -1.23 -5.74 8.54
C GLN A 241 -2.01 -4.42 8.53
N LEU A 242 -2.82 -4.23 7.48
CA LEU A 242 -3.61 -3.01 7.29
C LEU A 242 -4.41 -2.72 8.56
N SER A 243 -4.23 -1.53 9.11
CA SER A 243 -4.79 -1.13 10.40
C SER A 243 -5.41 0.27 10.31
N TRP A 244 -6.37 0.55 11.19
CA TRP A 244 -7.16 1.81 11.27
C TRP A 244 -8.27 1.97 10.23
N ASN A 245 -9.45 2.43 10.67
CA ASN A 245 -10.62 2.64 9.81
C ASN A 245 -10.33 3.52 8.59
N TYR A 246 -9.53 4.58 8.73
CA TYR A 246 -9.21 5.46 7.59
C TYR A 246 -8.40 4.75 6.50
N ASN A 247 -7.54 3.80 6.86
CA ASN A 247 -6.80 2.99 5.87
C ASN A 247 -7.72 1.96 5.21
N TYR A 248 -8.57 1.29 5.99
CA TYR A 248 -9.58 0.37 5.44
C TYR A 248 -10.53 1.09 4.48
N GLY A 249 -11.02 2.28 4.86
CA GLY A 249 -11.90 3.10 4.04
C GLY A 249 -11.23 3.58 2.75
N LEU A 250 -9.99 4.08 2.82
CA LEU A 250 -9.25 4.51 1.64
C LEU A 250 -8.97 3.34 0.68
N ILE A 251 -8.43 2.23 1.18
CA ILE A 251 -8.14 1.04 0.36
C ILE A 251 -9.42 0.46 -0.25
N SER A 252 -10.51 0.38 0.53
CA SER A 252 -11.81 -0.02 0.00
C SER A 252 -12.25 0.90 -1.14
N ALA A 253 -12.10 2.21 -0.97
CA ALA A 253 -12.51 3.16 -1.99
C ALA A 253 -11.65 3.07 -3.25
N ILE A 254 -10.36 2.76 -3.13
CA ILE A 254 -9.49 2.50 -4.29
C ILE A 254 -9.92 1.24 -5.05
N ILE A 255 -10.23 0.15 -4.34
CA ILE A 255 -10.61 -1.13 -4.95
C ILE A 255 -12.02 -1.05 -5.55
N TYR A 256 -12.99 -0.61 -4.75
CA TYR A 256 -14.42 -0.74 -5.06
C TYR A 256 -15.07 0.56 -5.53
N GLY A 257 -14.36 1.70 -5.47
CA GLY A 257 -14.98 3.02 -5.66
C GLY A 257 -15.87 3.46 -4.49
N SER A 258 -15.93 2.65 -3.43
CA SER A 258 -16.65 2.95 -2.20
C SER A 258 -15.83 2.52 -0.99
N LYS A 259 -15.84 3.35 0.06
CA LYS A 259 -15.23 3.06 1.35
C LYS A 259 -15.95 1.93 2.13
N ASP A 260 -17.21 1.68 1.78
CA ASP A 260 -18.13 0.92 2.61
C ASP A 260 -17.79 -0.58 2.73
N PRO A 261 -17.39 -1.31 1.66
CA PRO A 261 -17.10 -2.75 1.76
C PRO A 261 -16.15 -3.13 2.90
N LEU A 262 -14.97 -2.51 3.00
CA LEU A 262 -14.01 -2.86 4.07
C LEU A 262 -14.24 -2.10 5.37
N LEU A 263 -15.02 -1.00 5.36
CA LEU A 263 -15.48 -0.38 6.61
C LEU A 263 -16.54 -1.24 7.30
N GLN A 264 -17.48 -1.79 6.52
CA GLN A 264 -18.58 -2.61 7.00
C GLN A 264 -18.17 -4.05 7.25
N GLN A 265 -17.24 -4.61 6.47
CA GLN A 265 -16.78 -5.99 6.59
C GLN A 265 -15.25 -6.08 6.49
N PRO A 266 -14.50 -5.53 7.47
CA PRO A 266 -13.04 -5.60 7.49
C PRO A 266 -12.49 -7.04 7.49
N GLU A 267 -13.28 -8.01 7.98
CA GLU A 267 -12.99 -9.44 7.96
C GLU A 267 -12.77 -10.03 6.55
N LEU A 268 -13.30 -9.40 5.50
CA LEU A 268 -13.10 -9.86 4.12
C LEU A 268 -11.62 -9.98 3.75
N ILE A 269 -10.76 -9.13 4.34
CA ILE A 269 -9.32 -9.22 4.11
C ILE A 269 -8.76 -10.56 4.59
N VAL A 270 -9.27 -11.14 5.69
CA VAL A 270 -8.78 -12.42 6.24
C VAL A 270 -9.33 -13.62 5.46
N GLU A 271 -10.50 -13.47 4.84
CA GLU A 271 -11.16 -14.53 4.08
C GLU A 271 -10.62 -14.66 2.65
N ASP A 272 -10.22 -13.54 2.03
CA ASP A 272 -9.76 -13.52 0.63
C ASP A 272 -8.27 -13.13 0.54
N GLY A 273 -7.43 -14.12 0.23
CA GLY A 273 -5.99 -13.94 0.05
C GLY A 273 -5.61 -13.01 -1.10
N LYS A 274 -6.40 -12.99 -2.18
CA LYS A 274 -6.22 -12.02 -3.28
C LYS A 274 -6.44 -10.61 -2.75
N LEU A 275 -7.57 -10.37 -2.06
CA LEU A 275 -7.86 -9.08 -1.44
C LEU A 275 -6.76 -8.67 -0.43
N GLY A 276 -6.25 -9.63 0.34
CA GLY A 276 -5.06 -9.47 1.18
C GLY A 276 -3.90 -8.84 0.42
N PHE A 277 -3.42 -9.49 -0.63
CA PHE A 277 -2.31 -8.96 -1.44
C PHE A 277 -2.63 -7.61 -2.10
N MET A 278 -3.87 -7.41 -2.56
CA MET A 278 -4.29 -6.11 -3.10
C MET A 278 -4.08 -4.99 -2.08
N THR A 279 -4.45 -5.19 -0.81
CA THR A 279 -4.25 -4.16 0.23
C THR A 279 -2.78 -3.80 0.43
N ALA A 280 -1.88 -4.79 0.37
CA ALA A 280 -0.44 -4.56 0.54
C ALA A 280 0.17 -3.81 -0.65
N ILE A 281 -0.15 -4.21 -1.87
CA ILE A 281 0.34 -3.54 -3.09
C ILE A 281 -0.18 -2.10 -3.13
N LEU A 282 -1.47 -1.89 -2.87
CA LEU A 282 -2.05 -0.55 -2.86
C LEU A 282 -1.42 0.33 -1.77
N PHE A 283 -1.19 -0.18 -0.56
CA PHE A 283 -0.47 0.57 0.47
C PHE A 283 0.95 0.94 0.04
N TRP A 284 1.67 -0.01 -0.56
CA TRP A 284 3.04 0.19 -1.05
C TRP A 284 3.15 1.28 -2.11
N MET A 285 2.18 1.31 -3.03
CA MET A 285 2.15 2.22 -4.18
C MET A 285 1.50 3.58 -3.89
N THR A 286 0.70 3.71 -2.82
CA THR A 286 -0.10 4.92 -2.57
C THR A 286 0.66 5.91 -1.66
N PRO A 287 1.01 7.11 -2.14
CA PRO A 287 1.56 8.15 -1.28
C PRO A 287 0.50 8.67 -0.30
N GLN A 288 0.90 8.86 0.96
CA GLN A 288 0.06 9.42 2.01
C GLN A 288 0.81 10.57 2.68
N SER A 289 0.59 11.79 2.17
CA SER A 289 1.23 13.01 2.68
C SER A 289 1.30 13.04 4.21
N PRO A 290 2.48 13.32 4.81
CA PRO A 290 3.73 13.74 4.16
C PRO A 290 4.61 12.59 3.62
N LYS A 291 4.18 11.33 3.71
CA LYS A 291 4.93 10.15 3.26
C LYS A 291 4.84 9.98 1.73
N PRO A 292 5.96 9.70 1.03
CA PRO A 292 5.92 9.23 -0.34
C PRO A 292 5.37 7.79 -0.39
N SER A 293 5.16 7.26 -1.60
CA SER A 293 4.95 5.82 -1.76
C SER A 293 6.27 5.06 -1.51
N ALA A 294 6.18 3.83 -1.02
CA ALA A 294 7.36 2.98 -0.90
C ALA A 294 7.92 2.59 -2.29
N HIS A 295 7.03 2.47 -3.29
CA HIS A 295 7.39 2.32 -4.69
C HIS A 295 8.37 3.41 -5.16
N ASP A 296 7.98 4.69 -5.07
CA ASP A 296 8.79 5.82 -5.56
C ASP A 296 10.15 5.89 -4.87
N VAL A 297 10.22 5.48 -3.61
CA VAL A 297 11.49 5.38 -2.87
C VAL A 297 12.40 4.30 -3.47
N MET A 298 11.86 3.13 -3.78
CA MET A 298 12.65 1.99 -4.27
C MET A 298 13.07 2.15 -5.74
N VAL A 299 12.22 2.75 -6.57
CA VAL A 299 12.53 3.02 -7.99
C VAL A 299 13.27 4.34 -8.21
N GLY A 300 13.48 5.13 -7.16
CA GLY A 300 14.30 6.35 -7.19
C GLY A 300 13.58 7.60 -7.69
N ASN A 301 12.25 7.57 -7.77
CA ASN A 301 11.41 8.71 -8.14
C ASN A 301 11.23 9.70 -6.96
N TRP A 302 11.44 9.27 -5.72
CA TRP A 302 11.32 10.15 -4.56
C TRP A 302 12.58 10.97 -4.30
N THR A 303 12.42 12.30 -4.31
CA THR A 303 13.45 13.24 -3.84
C THR A 303 13.04 13.81 -2.47
N PRO A 304 13.83 13.62 -1.40
CA PRO A 304 13.50 14.15 -0.08
C PRO A 304 13.55 15.69 -0.09
N SER A 305 12.51 16.32 0.48
CA SER A 305 12.50 17.76 0.76
C SER A 305 13.57 18.14 1.80
N GLU A 306 13.86 19.43 1.95
CA GLU A 306 14.77 19.91 3.00
C GLU A 306 14.26 19.54 4.41
N ALA A 307 12.95 19.54 4.63
CA ALA A 307 12.36 19.07 5.88
C ALA A 307 12.61 17.56 6.12
N ASN A 308 12.50 16.74 5.07
CA ASN A 308 12.81 15.31 5.15
C ASN A 308 14.30 15.08 5.44
N LYS A 309 15.19 15.81 4.77
CA LYS A 309 16.64 15.75 5.03
C LYS A 309 16.98 16.16 6.46
N ALA A 310 16.35 17.23 6.98
CA ALA A 310 16.52 17.65 8.37
C ALA A 310 16.04 16.58 9.38
N LYS A 311 15.10 15.72 9.00
CA LYS A 311 14.66 14.56 9.77
C LYS A 311 15.57 13.33 9.59
N GLY A 312 16.62 13.42 8.78
CA GLY A 312 17.53 12.32 8.49
C GLY A 312 16.93 11.25 7.57
N LEU A 313 15.82 11.55 6.87
CA LEU A 313 15.14 10.65 5.93
C LEU A 313 15.93 10.55 4.60
N THR A 314 17.15 10.03 4.70
CA THR A 314 18.13 9.85 3.62
C THR A 314 19.16 8.79 4.02
N PRO A 315 19.76 8.05 3.07
CA PRO A 315 19.40 7.97 1.65
C PRO A 315 18.07 7.23 1.41
N ALA A 316 17.52 7.37 0.19
CA ALA A 316 16.40 6.57 -0.25
C ALA A 316 16.77 5.07 -0.27
N GLY A 317 15.83 4.21 0.12
CA GLY A 317 16.02 2.75 0.16
C GLY A 317 15.17 2.08 1.22
N PHE A 318 15.56 0.86 1.59
CA PHE A 318 14.79 -0.02 2.47
C PHE A 318 14.46 0.63 3.82
N GLY A 319 15.40 1.32 4.46
CA GLY A 319 15.13 2.03 5.72
C GLY A 319 14.00 3.06 5.62
N ILE A 320 13.84 3.73 4.48
CA ILE A 320 12.73 4.68 4.27
C ILE A 320 11.41 3.95 4.10
N THR A 321 11.39 2.76 3.49
CA THR A 321 10.16 1.94 3.41
C THR A 321 9.66 1.55 4.82
N ILE A 322 10.58 1.25 5.75
CA ILE A 322 10.25 1.02 7.16
C ILE A 322 9.65 2.29 7.80
N MET A 323 10.21 3.46 7.51
CA MET A 323 9.69 4.74 8.01
C MET A 323 8.28 5.04 7.49
N ILE A 324 7.98 4.67 6.24
CA ILE A 324 6.64 4.81 5.65
C ILE A 324 5.64 3.91 6.38
N ILE A 325 6.00 2.65 6.58
CA ILE A 325 5.14 1.61 7.18
C ILE A 325 4.92 1.89 8.68
N ASN A 326 5.99 2.04 9.47
CA ASN A 326 5.88 2.10 10.92
C ASN A 326 6.88 3.05 11.62
N GLY A 327 7.29 4.13 10.95
CA GLY A 327 8.32 5.04 11.46
C GLY A 327 8.07 5.64 12.85
N ASN A 328 6.80 5.78 13.28
CA ASN A 328 6.47 6.25 14.63
C ASN A 328 6.96 5.31 15.74
N LEU A 329 6.98 4.00 15.48
CA LEU A 329 7.41 2.99 16.43
C LEU A 329 8.81 2.45 16.13
N GLU A 330 9.23 2.56 14.88
CA GLU A 330 10.45 1.95 14.36
C GLU A 330 11.48 2.97 13.83
N GLY A 331 11.27 4.27 14.09
CA GLY A 331 12.21 5.33 13.71
C GLY A 331 13.39 5.46 14.67
N ASN A 332 14.55 5.85 14.12
CA ASN A 332 15.80 6.02 14.84
C ASN A 332 16.30 4.75 15.56
N LEU A 333 16.17 3.60 14.91
CA LEU A 333 16.58 2.30 15.45
C LEU A 333 17.56 1.60 14.50
N ASP A 334 18.48 0.84 15.09
CA ASP A 334 19.37 -0.07 14.37
C ASP A 334 18.93 -1.53 14.56
N GLU A 335 19.74 -2.45 14.06
CA GLU A 335 19.47 -3.89 14.10
C GLU A 335 19.63 -4.53 15.48
N SER A 336 19.90 -3.74 16.54
CA SER A 336 19.77 -4.23 17.92
C SER A 336 18.30 -4.30 18.37
N ASP A 337 17.41 -3.50 17.75
CA ASP A 337 15.97 -3.65 17.94
C ASP A 337 15.47 -4.85 17.13
N ARG A 338 14.76 -5.77 17.80
CA ARG A 338 14.26 -7.02 17.19
C ARG A 338 13.41 -6.78 15.95
N ARG A 339 12.66 -5.66 15.87
CA ARG A 339 11.77 -5.38 14.74
C ARG A 339 12.59 -5.03 13.49
N ILE A 340 13.53 -4.11 13.65
CA ILE A 340 14.46 -3.71 12.58
C ILE A 340 15.33 -4.89 12.16
N ALA A 341 15.90 -5.63 13.13
CA ALA A 341 16.70 -6.82 12.86
C ALA A 341 15.95 -7.82 11.97
N ARG A 342 14.66 -8.04 12.26
CA ARG A 342 13.81 -8.97 11.50
C ARG A 342 13.50 -8.47 10.09
N ARG A 343 13.13 -7.19 9.91
CA ARG A 343 12.90 -6.61 8.57
C ARG A 343 14.15 -6.74 7.71
N VAL A 344 15.29 -6.36 8.27
CA VAL A 344 16.59 -6.39 7.59
C VAL A 344 17.02 -7.83 7.27
N ALA A 345 16.77 -8.80 8.17
CA ALA A 345 17.05 -10.20 7.91
C ALA A 345 16.27 -10.75 6.72
N PHE A 346 14.95 -10.46 6.65
CA PHE A 346 14.15 -10.83 5.48
C PHE A 346 14.66 -10.17 4.20
N TYR A 347 14.98 -8.87 4.26
CA TYR A 347 15.44 -8.13 3.07
C TYR A 347 16.76 -8.66 2.53
N ARG A 348 17.75 -8.91 3.41
CA ARG A 348 19.04 -9.51 3.01
C ARG A 348 18.85 -10.86 2.34
N GLU A 349 17.99 -11.70 2.90
CA GLU A 349 17.77 -13.03 2.36
C GLU A 349 17.07 -12.98 0.99
N ILE A 350 15.94 -12.29 0.91
CA ILE A 350 15.14 -12.24 -0.31
C ILE A 350 15.95 -11.58 -1.43
N ALA A 351 16.69 -10.50 -1.12
CA ALA A 351 17.59 -9.87 -2.07
C ALA A 351 18.68 -10.84 -2.56
N ALA A 352 19.31 -11.60 -1.66
CA ALA A 352 20.32 -12.59 -2.02
C ALA A 352 19.76 -13.68 -2.94
N GLN A 353 18.57 -14.22 -2.63
CA GLN A 353 17.92 -15.23 -3.47
C GLN A 353 17.55 -14.69 -4.86
N MET A 354 17.16 -13.42 -4.95
CA MET A 354 16.86 -12.74 -6.22
C MET A 354 18.10 -12.30 -7.01
N GLY A 355 19.31 -12.50 -6.45
CA GLY A 355 20.56 -12.05 -7.04
C GLY A 355 20.73 -10.52 -7.03
N VAL A 356 20.14 -9.84 -6.06
CA VAL A 356 20.20 -8.38 -5.88
C VAL A 356 21.26 -8.04 -4.85
N SER A 357 22.28 -7.26 -5.23
CA SER A 357 23.20 -6.67 -4.26
C SER A 357 22.55 -5.47 -3.58
N ILE A 358 22.62 -5.45 -2.25
CA ILE A 358 22.20 -4.34 -1.39
C ILE A 358 23.38 -3.75 -0.61
N GLU A 359 24.61 -4.00 -1.09
CA GLU A 359 25.82 -3.48 -0.48
C GLU A 359 25.80 -1.94 -0.43
N GLY A 360 26.18 -1.38 0.73
CA GLY A 360 26.19 0.07 0.95
C GLY A 360 24.80 0.70 1.14
N GLU A 361 23.71 -0.08 1.04
CA GLU A 361 22.37 0.43 1.30
C GLU A 361 22.13 0.66 2.79
N LYS A 362 21.46 1.78 3.13
CA LYS A 362 20.96 2.01 4.48
C LYS A 362 19.67 1.21 4.71
N VAL A 363 19.83 0.04 5.31
CA VAL A 363 18.74 -0.92 5.55
C VAL A 363 17.97 -0.69 6.86
N ASN A 364 18.52 0.08 7.80
CA ASN A 364 17.87 0.41 9.07
C ASN A 364 17.42 1.88 9.12
N THR A 365 16.78 2.26 10.22
CA THR A 365 16.18 3.59 10.41
C THR A 365 17.02 4.49 11.32
N LEU A 366 18.24 4.09 11.69
CA LEU A 366 19.07 4.83 12.64
C LEU A 366 19.32 6.26 12.14
N GLY A 367 19.04 7.26 12.98
CA GLY A 367 19.13 8.67 12.63
C GLY A 367 17.94 9.23 11.84
N MET A 368 16.90 8.43 11.56
CA MET A 368 15.68 8.88 10.88
C MET A 368 14.58 9.22 11.90
N ARG A 369 13.98 10.40 11.79
CA ARG A 369 12.78 10.79 12.55
C ARG A 369 11.52 10.60 11.70
N PRO A 370 10.35 10.31 12.31
CA PRO A 370 9.10 10.13 11.58
C PRO A 370 8.78 11.28 10.61
N PHE A 371 8.12 10.93 9.49
CA PHE A 371 7.71 11.83 8.41
C PHE A 371 6.95 13.07 8.84
#